data_AF-A0A6A4ZGA1-F1
#
_entry.id   AF-A0A6A4ZGA1-F1
#
_cell.length_a   1.000
_cell.length_b   1.000
_cell.length_c   1.000
_cell.angle_alpha   90.00
_cell.angle_beta   90.00
_cell.angle_gamma   90.00
#
_symmetry.space_group_name_H-M   'P 1'
#
loop_
_entity.id
_entity.type
_entity.pdbx_description
1 polymer ?
#
loop_
_entity_poly.entity_id
_entity_poly.type
_entity_poly.pdbx_seq_one_letter_code
_entity_poly.pdbx_strand_id
1 'polypeptide(L)'
;SAIAIIPQTPVLFKGTLRNYLDPFGEFSDDELWACLHKVKLAERIGGVDGKLDSQVEENGENFSVGERQMLCMGRALLRQARIVVMDEATAAIDHETDQNLQRVIRTEFASSTVLTIAHRLDTVLDADRILVFDQGRLAQCDTPNNLIDQGSGLFFELCFEGGYLEKVANRP
;
A
#
# COMPACT_ATOMS: atom_id res chain seq x y z
N SER A 1 8.65 -15.86 1.25
CA SER A 1 9.74 -14.87 1.37
C SER A 1 9.46 -13.91 2.51
N ALA A 2 10.50 -13.40 3.19
CA ALA A 2 10.33 -12.47 4.31
C ALA A 2 9.97 -11.03 3.91
N ILE A 3 10.16 -10.67 2.63
CA ILE A 3 9.99 -9.31 2.10
C ILE A 3 8.99 -9.32 0.94
N ALA A 4 8.07 -8.36 0.90
CA ALA A 4 7.22 -8.02 -0.23
C ALA A 4 7.45 -6.57 -0.64
N ILE A 5 7.38 -6.29 -1.95
CA ILE A 5 7.53 -4.95 -2.52
C ILE A 5 6.26 -4.64 -3.30
N ILE A 6 5.66 -3.49 -3.00
CA ILE A 6 4.52 -2.92 -3.71
C ILE A 6 5.06 -1.71 -4.49
N PRO A 7 5.28 -1.85 -5.80
CA PRO A 7 5.87 -0.79 -6.61
C PRO A 7 4.85 0.33 -6.91
N GLN A 8 5.38 1.48 -7.34
CA GLN A 8 4.58 2.62 -7.78
C GLN A 8 3.65 2.26 -8.95
N THR A 9 4.15 1.45 -9.88
CA THR A 9 3.38 0.91 -11.01
C THR A 9 3.29 -0.61 -10.88
N PRO A 10 2.16 -1.16 -10.38
CA PRO A 10 1.98 -2.59 -10.29
C PRO A 10 1.80 -3.19 -11.68
N VAL A 11 2.67 -4.14 -12.04
CA VAL A 11 2.55 -4.92 -13.28
C VAL A 11 1.88 -6.25 -12.97
N LEU A 12 0.84 -6.55 -13.73
CA LEU A 12 0.14 -7.83 -13.71
C LEU A 12 0.59 -8.66 -14.92
N PHE A 13 0.83 -9.95 -14.69
CA PHE A 13 1.21 -10.87 -15.75
C PHE A 13 -0.05 -11.45 -16.39
N LYS A 14 0.00 -11.63 -17.71
CA LYS A 14 -1.06 -12.29 -18.48
C LYS A 14 -1.28 -13.72 -17.98
N GLY A 15 -2.54 -14.10 -17.77
CA GLY A 15 -2.93 -15.41 -17.24
C GLY A 15 -4.26 -15.34 -16.51
N THR A 16 -4.55 -16.33 -15.66
CA THR A 16 -5.73 -16.24 -14.77
C THR A 16 -5.40 -15.38 -13.55
N LEU A 17 -6.43 -14.76 -12.96
CA LEU A 17 -6.29 -14.04 -11.70
C LEU A 17 -5.74 -14.95 -10.58
N ARG A 18 -6.19 -16.21 -10.54
CA ARG A 18 -5.66 -17.25 -9.66
C ARG A 18 -4.14 -17.38 -9.81
N ASN A 19 -3.63 -17.57 -11.02
CA ASN A 19 -2.19 -17.72 -11.26
C ASN A 19 -1.41 -16.46 -10.89
N TYR A 20 -2.01 -15.28 -11.01
CA TYR A 20 -1.38 -14.03 -10.57
C TYR A 20 -1.25 -13.97 -9.04
N LEU A 21 -2.31 -14.31 -8.31
CA LEU A 21 -2.35 -14.30 -6.86
C LEU A 21 -1.49 -15.42 -6.25
N ASP A 22 -1.62 -16.62 -6.81
CA ASP A 22 -0.99 -17.85 -6.37
C ASP A 22 -0.35 -18.60 -7.55
N PRO A 23 0.86 -18.21 -7.95
CA PRO A 23 1.56 -18.84 -9.07
C PRO A 23 2.02 -20.27 -8.80
N PHE A 24 1.97 -20.74 -7.55
CA PHE A 24 2.47 -22.06 -7.15
C PHE A 24 1.36 -23.03 -6.75
N GLY A 25 0.10 -22.57 -6.69
CA GLY A 25 -1.03 -23.40 -6.27
C GLY A 25 -0.96 -23.78 -4.78
N GLU A 26 -0.41 -22.91 -3.95
CA GLU A 26 -0.22 -23.11 -2.52
C GLU A 26 -1.48 -22.82 -1.70
N PHE A 27 -2.46 -22.10 -2.26
CA PHE A 27 -3.65 -21.63 -1.55
C PHE A 27 -4.95 -22.20 -2.12
N SER A 28 -5.89 -22.50 -1.23
CA SER A 28 -7.25 -22.89 -1.58
C SER A 28 -8.08 -21.71 -2.08
N ASP A 29 -9.18 -22.00 -2.79
CA ASP A 29 -10.13 -20.99 -3.25
C ASP A 29 -10.65 -20.12 -2.11
N ASP A 30 -10.96 -20.73 -0.97
CA ASP A 30 -11.45 -20.02 0.22
C ASP A 30 -10.42 -19.02 0.75
N GLU A 31 -9.13 -19.39 0.75
CA GLU A 31 -8.04 -18.49 1.14
C GLU A 31 -7.85 -17.34 0.15
N LEU A 32 -7.95 -17.63 -1.15
CA LEU A 32 -7.89 -16.61 -2.21
C LEU A 32 -9.06 -15.62 -2.09
N TRP A 33 -10.28 -16.11 -1.87
CA TRP A 33 -11.45 -15.26 -1.65
C TRP A 33 -11.35 -14.45 -0.36
N ALA A 34 -10.90 -15.07 0.74
CA ALA A 34 -10.66 -14.36 1.99
C ALA A 34 -9.64 -13.21 1.80
N CYS A 35 -8.58 -13.45 1.02
CA CYS A 35 -7.65 -12.40 0.63
C CYS A 35 -8.33 -11.29 -0.18
N LEU A 36 -9.11 -11.65 -1.21
CA LEU A 36 -9.85 -10.67 -2.03
C LEU A 36 -10.85 -9.84 -1.21
N HIS A 37 -11.45 -10.40 -0.17
CA HIS A 37 -12.30 -9.66 0.76
C HIS A 37 -11.51 -8.62 1.56
N LYS A 38 -10.34 -9.00 2.09
CA LYS A 38 -9.47 -8.07 2.84
C LYS A 38 -9.08 -6.85 2.00
N VAL A 39 -8.75 -7.09 0.73
CA VAL A 39 -8.38 -6.04 -0.23
C VAL A 39 -9.57 -5.42 -0.97
N LYS A 40 -10.81 -5.70 -0.56
CA LYS A 40 -12.06 -5.15 -1.14
C LYS A 40 -12.24 -5.37 -2.65
N LEU A 41 -11.73 -6.48 -3.19
CA LEU A 41 -11.92 -6.86 -4.58
C LEU A 41 -12.88 -8.04 -4.77
N ALA A 42 -13.37 -8.66 -3.69
CA ALA A 42 -14.23 -9.84 -3.80
C ALA A 42 -15.51 -9.58 -4.61
N GLU A 43 -16.21 -8.47 -4.40
CA GLU A 43 -17.43 -8.15 -5.19
C GLU A 43 -17.10 -7.90 -6.66
N ARG A 44 -16.04 -7.14 -6.91
CA ARG A 44 -15.54 -6.83 -8.25
C ARG A 44 -15.20 -8.10 -9.05
N ILE A 45 -14.54 -9.07 -8.42
CA ILE A 45 -14.16 -10.35 -9.04
C ILE A 45 -15.35 -11.32 -9.10
N GLY A 46 -16.23 -11.29 -8.11
CA GLY A 46 -17.43 -12.11 -8.05
C GLY A 46 -18.43 -11.83 -9.16
N GLY A 47 -18.44 -10.60 -9.68
CA GLY A 47 -19.26 -10.17 -10.82
C GLY A 47 -18.66 -10.48 -12.20
N VAL A 48 -17.43 -11.02 -12.29
CA VAL A 48 -16.79 -11.37 -13.57
C VAL A 48 -16.99 -12.84 -13.89
N ASP A 49 -17.27 -13.14 -15.16
CA ASP A 49 -17.30 -14.51 -15.65
C ASP A 49 -15.96 -15.22 -15.43
N GLY A 50 -16.01 -16.43 -14.89
CA GLY A 50 -14.82 -17.19 -14.50
C GLY A 50 -14.22 -16.81 -13.15
N LYS A 51 -14.59 -15.67 -12.55
CA LYS A 51 -14.17 -15.26 -11.19
C LYS A 51 -12.64 -15.35 -10.97
N LEU A 52 -12.15 -16.29 -10.16
CA LEU A 52 -10.71 -16.53 -9.96
C LEU A 52 -9.99 -16.98 -11.24
N ASP A 53 -10.70 -17.62 -12.15
CA ASP A 53 -10.16 -18.09 -13.43
C ASP A 53 -10.38 -17.06 -14.56
N SER A 54 -10.90 -15.87 -14.23
CA SER A 54 -10.98 -14.75 -15.17
C SER A 54 -9.59 -14.35 -15.68
N GLN A 55 -9.55 -13.90 -16.94
CA GLN A 55 -8.31 -13.53 -17.60
C GLN A 55 -7.82 -12.16 -17.14
N VAL A 56 -6.53 -12.10 -16.83
CA VAL A 56 -5.77 -10.88 -16.64
C VAL A 56 -5.10 -10.56 -17.98
N GLU A 57 -5.40 -9.38 -18.51
CA GLU A 57 -4.80 -8.92 -19.77
C GLU A 57 -3.32 -8.56 -19.58
N GLU A 58 -2.62 -8.31 -20.69
CA GLU A 58 -1.22 -7.89 -20.63
C GLU A 58 -1.10 -6.60 -19.81
N ASN A 59 -0.13 -6.55 -18.90
CA ASN A 59 0.03 -5.47 -17.92
C ASN A 59 -1.20 -5.20 -17.02
N GLY A 60 -2.19 -6.09 -17.01
CA GLY A 60 -3.45 -5.90 -16.30
C GLY A 60 -4.24 -4.70 -16.79
N GLU A 61 -4.27 -4.45 -18.10
CA GLU A 61 -5.03 -3.34 -18.71
C GLU A 61 -6.54 -3.37 -18.40
N ASN A 62 -7.09 -4.54 -18.12
CA ASN A 62 -8.46 -4.73 -17.69
C ASN A 62 -8.74 -4.39 -16.20
N PHE A 63 -7.73 -3.90 -15.47
CA PHE A 63 -7.82 -3.41 -14.10
C PHE A 63 -7.37 -1.95 -14.02
N SER A 64 -8.08 -1.17 -13.22
CA SER A 64 -7.65 0.17 -12.84
C SER A 64 -6.32 0.14 -12.07
N VAL A 65 -5.61 1.26 -12.02
CA VAL A 65 -4.35 1.38 -11.26
C VAL A 65 -4.55 0.98 -9.79
N GLY A 66 -5.63 1.46 -9.16
CA GLY A 66 -5.98 1.13 -7.78
C GLY A 66 -6.27 -0.37 -7.58
N GLU A 67 -7.04 -1.00 -8.47
CA GLU A 67 -7.31 -2.45 -8.40
C GLU A 67 -6.02 -3.27 -8.54
N ARG A 68 -5.14 -2.91 -9.49
CA ARG A 68 -3.83 -3.58 -9.66
C ARG A 68 -2.99 -3.51 -8.39
N GLN A 69 -3.10 -2.43 -7.65
CA GLN A 69 -2.38 -2.23 -6.40
C GLN A 69 -2.95 -3.02 -5.24
N MET A 70 -4.28 -3.06 -5.12
CA MET A 70 -4.96 -3.91 -4.15
C MET A 70 -4.67 -5.40 -4.42
N LEU A 71 -4.55 -5.80 -5.69
CA LEU A 71 -4.10 -7.15 -6.06
C LEU A 71 -2.64 -7.41 -5.66
N CYS A 72 -1.76 -6.42 -5.84
CA CYS A 72 -0.37 -6.51 -5.38
C CYS A 72 -0.28 -6.66 -3.85
N MET A 73 -1.08 -5.88 -3.10
CA MET A 73 -1.23 -6.04 -1.65
C MET A 73 -1.75 -7.43 -1.28
N GLY A 74 -2.74 -7.95 -2.01
CA GLY A 74 -3.27 -9.30 -1.77
C GLY A 74 -2.19 -10.36 -1.85
N ARG A 75 -1.26 -10.26 -2.81
CA ARG A 75 -0.10 -11.17 -2.91
C ARG A 75 0.84 -11.05 -1.70
N ALA A 76 1.06 -9.84 -1.21
CA ALA A 76 1.87 -9.63 -0.01
C ALA A 76 1.18 -10.21 1.25
N LEU A 77 -0.15 -10.14 1.32
CA LEU A 77 -0.97 -10.71 2.39
C LEU A 77 -0.97 -12.23 2.40
N LEU A 78 -1.22 -12.86 1.26
CA LEU A 78 -1.20 -14.32 1.12
C LEU A 78 0.14 -14.90 1.60
N ARG A 79 1.24 -14.21 1.30
CA ARG A 79 2.59 -14.63 1.68
C ARG A 79 3.00 -14.26 3.10
N GLN A 80 2.13 -13.60 3.87
CA GLN A 80 2.39 -13.14 5.24
C GLN A 80 3.77 -12.44 5.35
N ALA A 81 4.04 -11.51 4.44
CA ALA A 81 5.34 -10.85 4.38
C ALA A 81 5.64 -10.11 5.70
N ARG A 82 6.79 -10.40 6.31
CA ARG A 82 7.23 -9.76 7.56
C ARG A 82 7.70 -8.33 7.34
N ILE A 83 8.20 -8.03 6.15
CA ILE A 83 8.62 -6.70 5.73
C ILE A 83 7.87 -6.36 4.44
N VAL A 84 7.21 -5.21 4.42
CA VAL A 84 6.49 -4.69 3.26
C VAL A 84 7.11 -3.35 2.89
N VAL A 85 7.60 -3.24 1.67
CA VAL A 85 8.12 -1.98 1.11
C VAL A 85 7.09 -1.44 0.13
N MET A 86 6.61 -0.22 0.38
CA MET A 86 5.66 0.48 -0.48
C MET A 86 6.37 1.64 -1.13
N ASP A 87 6.50 1.57 -2.45
CA ASP A 87 7.19 2.57 -3.24
C ASP A 87 6.16 3.43 -3.96
N GLU A 88 5.86 4.62 -3.41
CA GLU A 88 4.91 5.59 -3.97
C GLU A 88 3.55 5.02 -4.38
N ALA A 89 3.09 4.00 -3.64
CA ALA A 89 1.92 3.24 -4.02
C ALA A 89 0.69 4.14 -4.26
N THR A 90 0.52 5.22 -3.51
CA THR A 90 -0.69 6.05 -3.51
C THR A 90 -0.74 7.15 -4.58
N ALA A 91 0.26 7.27 -5.46
CA ALA A 91 0.45 8.45 -6.31
C ALA A 91 -0.60 8.62 -7.42
N ALA A 92 -1.14 7.52 -7.95
CA ALA A 92 -2.07 7.52 -9.09
C ALA A 92 -3.45 6.94 -8.74
N ILE A 93 -3.80 6.92 -7.45
CA ILE A 93 -5.05 6.37 -6.93
C ILE A 93 -6.02 7.51 -6.57
N ASP A 94 -7.32 7.28 -6.79
CA ASP A 94 -8.38 8.11 -6.21
C ASP A 94 -8.41 8.05 -4.66
N HIS A 95 -9.11 9.00 -4.05
CA HIS A 95 -9.13 9.16 -2.59
C HIS A 95 -9.75 7.97 -1.85
N GLU A 96 -10.81 7.36 -2.40
CA GLU A 96 -11.51 6.24 -1.75
C GLU A 96 -10.62 4.99 -1.73
N THR A 97 -9.99 4.68 -2.86
CA THR A 97 -9.09 3.54 -2.96
C THR A 97 -7.81 3.75 -2.14
N ASP A 98 -7.30 4.98 -2.05
CA ASP A 98 -6.20 5.34 -1.14
C ASP A 98 -6.56 5.09 0.34
N GLN A 99 -7.74 5.53 0.80
CA GLN A 99 -8.21 5.22 2.15
C GLN A 99 -8.32 3.70 2.39
N ASN A 100 -8.79 2.96 1.39
CA ASN A 100 -8.88 1.50 1.47
C ASN A 100 -7.49 0.85 1.57
N LEU A 101 -6.52 1.32 0.79
CA LEU A 101 -5.13 0.88 0.85
C LEU A 101 -4.55 1.12 2.25
N GLN A 102 -4.69 2.35 2.77
CA GLN A 102 -4.23 2.73 4.12
C GLN A 102 -4.86 1.86 5.22
N ARG A 103 -6.15 1.56 5.09
CA ARG A 103 -6.85 0.67 6.03
C ARG A 103 -6.23 -0.73 6.00
N VAL A 104 -6.03 -1.31 4.82
CA VAL A 104 -5.45 -2.66 4.69
C VAL A 104 -4.03 -2.69 5.25
N ILE A 105 -3.22 -1.65 5.00
CA ILE A 105 -1.89 -1.49 5.60
C ILE A 105 -1.98 -1.58 7.13
N ARG A 106 -2.85 -0.76 7.74
CA ARG A 106 -2.98 -0.70 9.20
C ARG A 106 -3.53 -1.97 9.82
N THR A 107 -4.50 -2.63 9.18
CA THR A 107 -5.18 -3.78 9.78
C THR A 107 -4.46 -5.09 9.49
N GLU A 108 -4.11 -5.31 8.23
CA GLU A 108 -3.61 -6.61 7.79
C GLU A 108 -2.09 -6.75 7.93
N PHE A 109 -1.35 -5.63 7.93
CA PHE A 109 0.10 -5.60 8.12
C PHE A 109 0.51 -5.06 9.49
N ALA A 110 -0.40 -5.03 10.47
CA ALA A 110 -0.14 -4.55 11.84
C ALA A 110 1.02 -5.28 12.55
N SER A 111 1.30 -6.52 12.15
CA SER A 111 2.40 -7.34 12.70
C SER A 111 3.66 -7.37 11.83
N SER A 112 3.64 -6.67 10.69
CA SER A 112 4.73 -6.58 9.74
C SER A 112 5.44 -5.23 9.89
N THR A 113 6.73 -5.19 9.55
CA THR A 113 7.44 -3.91 9.36
C THR A 113 7.05 -3.33 8.01
N VAL A 114 6.43 -2.16 8.00
CA VAL A 114 6.03 -1.46 6.78
C VAL A 114 6.96 -0.26 6.55
N LEU A 115 7.63 -0.24 5.39
CA LEU A 115 8.43 0.88 4.93
C LEU A 115 7.70 1.57 3.78
N THR A 116 7.31 2.82 3.98
CA THR A 116 6.57 3.62 2.99
C THR A 116 7.45 4.73 2.43
N ILE A 117 7.60 4.76 1.12
CA ILE A 117 8.10 5.90 0.35
C ILE A 117 6.88 6.63 -0.19
N ALA A 118 6.71 7.91 0.13
CA ALA A 118 5.54 8.66 -0.25
C ALA A 118 5.84 10.12 -0.60
N HIS A 119 5.11 10.64 -1.59
CA HIS A 119 5.01 12.07 -1.89
C HIS A 119 3.82 12.76 -1.21
N ARG A 120 2.85 11.99 -0.69
CA ARG A 120 1.67 12.52 -0.01
C ARG A 120 1.89 12.39 1.49
N LEU A 121 1.93 13.50 2.21
CA LEU A 121 2.18 13.47 3.65
C LEU A 121 1.08 12.72 4.41
N ASP A 122 -0.19 12.85 3.98
CA ASP A 122 -1.35 12.14 4.58
C ASP A 122 -1.09 10.64 4.82
N THR A 123 -0.31 10.00 3.96
CA THR A 123 -0.07 8.55 3.99
C THR A 123 1.03 8.14 4.96
N VAL A 124 1.89 9.07 5.38
CA VAL A 124 3.02 8.83 6.30
C VAL A 124 2.81 9.44 7.68
N LEU A 125 1.81 10.31 7.88
CA LEU A 125 1.53 10.92 9.18
C LEU A 125 1.21 9.91 10.30
N ASP A 126 0.78 8.69 9.95
CA ASP A 126 0.50 7.61 10.89
C ASP A 126 1.68 6.64 11.09
N ALA A 127 2.86 6.97 10.58
CA ALA A 127 4.05 6.16 10.75
C ALA A 127 4.63 6.30 12.17
N ASP A 128 5.18 5.20 12.70
CA ASP A 128 5.89 5.22 13.99
C ASP A 128 7.14 6.11 13.96
N ARG A 129 7.77 6.21 12.79
CA ARG A 129 8.98 7.01 12.52
C ARG A 129 8.94 7.57 11.10
N ILE A 130 9.47 8.78 10.93
CA ILE A 130 9.72 9.42 9.65
C ILE A 130 11.22 9.53 9.44
N LEU A 131 11.68 9.14 8.27
CA LEU A 131 13.05 9.35 7.80
C LEU A 131 13.02 10.37 6.68
N VAL A 132 13.70 11.50 6.87
CA VAL A 132 13.85 12.53 5.83
C VAL A 132 15.23 12.41 5.23
N PHE A 133 15.29 12.22 3.91
CA PHE A 133 16.53 12.23 3.15
C PHE A 133 16.69 13.56 2.42
N ASP A 134 17.88 14.15 2.50
CA ASP A 134 18.28 15.33 1.73
C ASP A 134 19.66 15.08 1.11
N GLN A 135 19.79 15.37 -0.19
CA GLN A 135 21.03 15.19 -0.96
C GLN A 135 21.72 13.82 -0.76
N GLY A 136 20.92 12.75 -0.68
CA GLY A 136 21.43 11.38 -0.51
C GLY A 136 21.90 11.04 0.91
N ARG A 137 21.59 11.88 1.92
CA ARG A 137 21.91 11.64 3.32
C ARG A 137 20.65 11.66 4.18
N LEU A 138 20.63 10.87 5.24
CA LEU A 138 19.58 10.94 6.25
C LEU A 138 19.74 12.25 7.03
N ALA A 139 18.79 13.17 6.86
CA ALA A 139 18.79 14.49 7.47
C ALA A 139 18.03 14.51 8.81
N GLN A 140 16.89 13.80 8.88
CA GLN A 140 16.06 13.72 10.09
C GLN A 140 15.51 12.29 10.27
N CYS A 141 15.38 11.87 11.53
CA CYS A 141 14.79 10.58 11.89
C CYS A 141 14.17 10.67 13.29
N ASP A 142 12.84 10.79 13.36
CA ASP A 142 12.11 10.77 14.63
C ASP A 142 10.61 10.44 14.41
N THR A 143 9.78 10.49 15.45
CA THR A 143 8.31 10.43 15.30
C THR A 143 7.80 11.67 14.54
N PRO A 144 6.65 11.57 13.84
CA PRO A 144 6.03 12.73 13.19
C PRO A 144 5.84 13.93 14.14
N ASN A 145 5.34 13.68 15.36
CA ASN A 145 5.10 14.73 16.36
C ASN A 145 6.41 15.41 16.78
N ASN A 146 7.46 14.65 17.10
CA ASN A 146 8.75 15.22 17.51
C ASN A 146 9.38 16.07 16.41
N LEU A 147 9.23 15.69 15.13
CA LEU A 147 9.76 16.46 14.00
C LEU A 147 8.97 17.75 13.78
N ILE A 148 7.66 17.76 14.07
CA ILE A 148 6.80 18.94 13.94
C ILE A 148 7.00 19.90 15.11
N ASP A 149 7.09 19.39 16.34
CA ASP A 149 7.24 20.18 17.56
C ASP A 149 8.55 20.98 17.60
N GLN A 150 9.54 20.61 16.78
CA GLN A 150 10.77 21.39 16.57
C GLN A 150 10.50 22.77 15.96
N GLY A 151 9.33 22.99 15.34
CA GLY A 151 8.95 24.25 14.71
C GLY A 151 9.83 24.69 13.54
N SER A 152 10.72 23.82 13.07
CA SER A 152 11.71 24.05 12.02
C SER A 152 12.25 22.73 11.48
N GLY A 153 12.89 22.76 10.31
CA GLY A 153 13.46 21.58 9.66
C GLY A 153 12.60 21.06 8.50
N LEU A 154 13.19 20.20 7.67
CA LEU A 154 12.63 19.80 6.37
C LEU A 154 11.23 19.17 6.50
N PHE A 155 11.04 18.26 7.46
CA PHE A 155 9.71 17.66 7.66
C PHE A 155 8.66 18.68 8.11
N PHE A 156 9.02 19.60 9.01
CA PHE A 156 8.12 20.65 9.47
C PHE A 156 7.73 21.57 8.31
N GLU A 157 8.70 21.99 7.49
CA GLU A 157 8.47 22.83 6.31
C GLU A 157 7.54 22.15 5.30
N LEU A 158 7.78 20.87 4.98
CA LEU A 158 6.89 20.07 4.14
C LEU A 158 5.46 20.01 4.71
N CYS A 159 5.30 19.81 6.02
CA CYS A 159 3.99 19.78 6.66
C CYS A 159 3.31 21.16 6.67
N PHE A 160 4.07 22.24 6.84
CA PHE A 160 3.57 23.61 6.82
C PHE A 160 3.08 23.99 5.42
N GLU A 161 3.89 23.76 4.39
CA GLU A 161 3.54 24.06 3.00
C GLU A 161 2.36 23.21 2.51
N GLY A 162 2.28 21.95 2.94
CA GLY A 162 1.17 21.07 2.58
C GLY A 162 -0.11 21.26 3.40
N GLY A 163 -0.12 22.16 4.41
CA GLY A 163 -1.30 22.39 5.27
C GLY A 163 -1.62 21.22 6.21
N TYR A 164 -0.60 20.46 6.63
CA TYR A 164 -0.74 19.24 7.44
C TYR A 164 -0.56 19.45 8.94
N LEU A 165 -0.09 20.63 9.39
CA LEU A 165 0.19 20.88 10.81
C LEU A 165 -1.02 20.64 11.73
N GLU A 166 -2.20 21.13 11.34
CA GLU A 166 -3.43 20.94 12.13
C GLU A 166 -3.90 19.49 12.16
N LYS A 167 -3.59 18.70 11.13
CA LYS A 167 -3.95 17.28 11.07
C LYS A 167 -3.11 16.43 12.02
N VAL A 168 -1.88 16.86 12.32
CA VAL A 168 -1.00 16.15 13.24
C VAL A 168 -1.24 16.58 14.68
N ALA A 169 -1.42 17.88 14.93
CA ALA A 169 -1.66 18.42 16.26
C ALA A 169 -2.99 17.94 16.90
N ASN A 170 -3.98 17.57 16.09
CA ASN A 170 -5.30 17.12 16.54
C ASN A 170 -5.46 15.59 16.58
N ARG A 171 -4.38 14.82 16.43
CA ARG A 171 -4.46 13.34 16.55
C ARG A 171 -4.21 12.90 18.00
N PRO A 172 -5.07 12.02 18.54
CA PRO A 172 -4.99 11.56 19.92
C PRO A 172 -3.74 10.73 20.21
#